data_AF-A0A523WLJ2-F1
#
_entry.id   AF-A0A523WLJ2-F1
#
_cell.length_a   1.000
_cell.length_b   1.000
_cell.length_c   1.000
_cell.angle_alpha   90.00
_cell.angle_beta   90.00
_cell.angle_gamma   90.00
#
_symmetry.space_group_name_H-M   'P 1'
#
loop_
_entity.id
_entity.type
_entity.pdbx_description
1 polymer ?
#
loop_
_entity_poly.entity_id
_entity_poly.type
_entity_poly.pdbx_seq_one_letter_code
_entity_poly.pdbx_strand_id
1 'polypeptide(L)'
;MEKTKLTGNQLKVISFICESKSIEEAARKAKVSRATIYNWLKNEKFKEILKKEREALFVESLEVLRQATRKAASVLINLLKSNDETTKRLAAKEIINLTLRTTEIWDLEERMSKIEEIVEQKYQNL
;
A
#
# COMPACT_ATOMS: atom_id res chain seq x y z
N MET A 1 4.14 -32.18 17.06
CA MET A 1 5.22 -31.34 16.49
C MET A 1 5.39 -31.84 15.05
N GLU A 2 5.17 -31.16 13.93
CA GLU A 2 5.20 -29.76 13.51
C GLU A 2 4.06 -29.50 12.49
N LYS A 3 3.05 -28.68 12.80
CA LYS A 3 2.08 -28.17 11.80
C LYS A 3 2.18 -26.64 11.63
N THR A 4 3.32 -26.08 12.03
CA THR A 4 3.48 -24.64 12.25
C THR A 4 4.08 -23.90 11.06
N LYS A 5 4.57 -24.61 10.03
CA LYS A 5 5.28 -24.02 8.90
C LYS A 5 4.61 -24.40 7.57
N LEU A 6 4.32 -23.39 6.74
CA LEU A 6 3.83 -23.62 5.39
C LEU A 6 4.90 -24.34 4.56
N THR A 7 4.46 -25.22 3.68
CA THR A 7 5.35 -25.92 2.74
C THR A 7 5.89 -24.94 1.68
N GLY A 8 7.04 -25.25 1.07
CA GLY A 8 7.58 -24.45 -0.04
C GLY A 8 6.60 -24.30 -1.21
N ASN A 9 5.80 -25.33 -1.48
CA ASN A 9 4.75 -25.26 -2.50
C ASN A 9 3.65 -24.25 -2.13
N GLN A 10 3.24 -24.20 -0.86
CA GLN A 10 2.25 -23.22 -0.40
C GLN A 10 2.76 -21.78 -0.51
N LEU A 11 4.02 -21.53 -0.13
CA LEU A 11 4.64 -20.21 -0.27
C LEU A 11 4.73 -19.78 -1.74
N LYS A 12 5.11 -20.71 -2.63
CA LYS A 12 5.14 -20.45 -4.08
C LYS A 12 3.76 -20.11 -4.63
N VAL A 13 2.72 -20.80 -4.17
CA VAL A 13 1.33 -20.52 -4.55
C VAL A 13 0.88 -19.15 -4.05
N ILE A 14 1.30 -18.73 -2.85
CA ILE A 14 1.02 -17.38 -2.33
C ILE A 14 1.59 -16.30 -3.27
N SER A 15 2.85 -16.43 -3.71
CA SER A 15 3.45 -15.49 -4.70
C SER A 15 2.59 -15.41 -5.97
N PHE A 16 2.21 -16.56 -6.53
CA PHE A 16 1.37 -16.58 -7.72
C PHE A 16 -0.02 -16.01 -7.50
N ILE A 17 -0.62 -16.16 -6.31
CA ILE A 17 -1.90 -15.52 -5.98
C ILE A 17 -1.75 -14.00 -5.98
N CYS A 18 -0.64 -13.46 -5.48
CA CYS A 18 -0.40 -12.03 -5.44
C CYS A 18 -0.14 -11.42 -6.83
N GLU A 19 0.49 -12.17 -7.74
CA GLU A 19 0.83 -11.72 -9.10
C GLU A 19 -0.30 -11.92 -10.13
N SER A 20 -1.34 -12.67 -9.78
CA SER A 20 -2.41 -13.05 -10.71
C SER A 20 -3.71 -12.30 -10.45
N LYS A 21 -4.51 -12.13 -11.51
CA LYS A 21 -5.81 -11.44 -11.44
C LYS A 21 -6.92 -12.32 -10.89
N SER A 22 -6.69 -13.63 -10.79
CA SER A 22 -7.65 -14.61 -10.28
C SER A 22 -6.98 -15.86 -9.70
N ILE A 23 -7.74 -16.63 -8.92
CA ILE A 23 -7.29 -17.92 -8.36
C ILE A 23 -7.10 -18.96 -9.47
N GLU A 24 -7.89 -18.90 -10.55
CA GLU A 24 -7.76 -19.72 -11.75
C GLU A 24 -6.37 -19.55 -12.37
N GLU A 25 -5.94 -18.31 -12.55
CA GLU A 25 -4.65 -17.98 -13.15
C GLU A 25 -3.50 -18.39 -12.22
N ALA A 26 -3.64 -18.12 -10.92
CA ALA A 26 -2.67 -18.52 -9.90
C ALA A 26 -2.51 -20.05 -9.85
N ALA A 27 -3.62 -20.79 -9.88
CA ALA A 27 -3.63 -22.27 -9.92
C ALA A 27 -2.90 -22.81 -11.15
N ARG A 28 -3.14 -22.22 -12.32
CA ARG A 28 -2.47 -22.59 -13.57
C ARG A 28 -0.96 -22.33 -13.50
N LYS A 29 -0.54 -21.16 -13.01
CA LYS A 29 0.90 -20.81 -12.84
C LYS A 29 1.58 -21.71 -11.82
N ALA A 30 0.90 -21.98 -10.71
CA ALA A 30 1.38 -22.84 -9.63
C ALA A 30 1.33 -24.34 -9.95
N LYS A 31 0.67 -24.74 -11.04
CA LYS A 31 0.42 -26.15 -11.42
C LYS A 31 -0.28 -26.94 -10.31
N VAL A 32 -1.27 -26.32 -9.66
CA VAL A 32 -2.14 -26.97 -8.66
C VAL A 32 -3.60 -26.83 -9.06
N SER A 33 -4.49 -27.64 -8.48
CA SER A 33 -5.92 -27.48 -8.71
C SER A 33 -6.47 -26.26 -7.95
N ARG A 34 -7.53 -25.64 -8.47
CA ARG A 34 -8.26 -24.58 -7.75
C ARG A 34 -8.76 -25.05 -6.38
N ALA A 35 -9.25 -26.29 -6.32
CA ALA A 35 -9.71 -26.90 -5.07
C ALA A 35 -8.60 -26.98 -4.02
N THR A 36 -7.35 -27.26 -4.43
CA THR A 36 -6.18 -27.25 -3.55
C THR A 36 -5.97 -25.86 -2.94
N ILE A 37 -6.02 -24.80 -3.75
CA ILE A 37 -5.87 -23.42 -3.26
C ILE A 37 -7.02 -23.07 -2.31
N TYR A 38 -8.27 -23.36 -2.66
CA TYR A 38 -9.42 -23.10 -1.79
C TYR A 38 -9.33 -23.86 -0.46
N ASN A 39 -8.78 -25.07 -0.45
CA ASN A 39 -8.53 -25.81 0.79
C ASN A 39 -7.44 -25.15 1.64
N TRP A 40 -6.36 -24.66 1.04
CA TRP A 40 -5.33 -23.91 1.78
C TRP A 40 -5.84 -22.56 2.28
N LEU A 41 -6.71 -21.89 1.54
CA LEU A 41 -7.36 -20.66 1.98
C LEU A 41 -8.26 -20.85 3.20
N LYS A 42 -8.60 -22.08 3.62
CA LYS A 42 -9.27 -22.35 4.90
C LYS A 42 -8.30 -22.41 6.08
N ASN A 43 -7.00 -22.51 5.83
CA ASN A 43 -5.98 -22.54 6.86
C ASN A 43 -5.60 -21.10 7.28
N GLU A 44 -5.76 -20.77 8.56
CA GLU A 44 -5.49 -19.43 9.08
C GLU A 44 -4.04 -18.98 8.87
N LYS A 45 -3.05 -19.89 8.98
CA LYS A 45 -1.65 -19.53 8.73
C LYS A 45 -1.39 -19.18 7.28
N PHE A 46 -2.02 -19.89 6.35
CA PHE A 46 -1.93 -19.57 4.93
C PHE A 46 -2.54 -18.19 4.64
N LYS A 47 -3.70 -17.87 5.22
CA LYS A 47 -4.32 -16.54 5.10
C LYS A 47 -3.45 -15.43 5.68
N GLU A 48 -2.86 -15.65 6.85
CA GLU A 48 -1.99 -14.67 7.52
C GLU A 48 -0.78 -14.32 6.64
N ILE A 49 -0.10 -15.33 6.10
CA ILE A 49 1.06 -15.10 5.23
C ILE A 49 0.62 -14.46 3.91
N LEU A 50 -0.47 -14.92 3.29
CA LEU A 50 -1.01 -14.27 2.08
C LEU A 50 -1.36 -12.79 2.32
N LYS A 51 -1.94 -12.47 3.48
CA LYS A 51 -2.23 -11.08 3.86
C LYS A 51 -0.95 -10.26 3.97
N LYS A 52 0.07 -10.78 4.68
CA LYS A 52 1.38 -10.12 4.81
C LYS A 52 2.06 -9.87 3.47
N GLU A 53 2.06 -10.85 2.57
CA GLU A 53 2.63 -10.69 1.22
C GLU A 53 1.89 -9.62 0.41
N ARG A 54 0.55 -9.58 0.50
CA ARG A 54 -0.25 -8.52 -0.14
C ARG A 54 0.05 -7.14 0.45
N GLU A 55 0.20 -7.05 1.77
CA GLU A 55 0.58 -5.81 2.44
C GLU A 55 1.98 -5.34 1.99
N ALA A 56 2.95 -6.27 1.88
CA ALA A 56 4.29 -5.95 1.39
C ALA A 56 4.26 -5.40 -0.05
N LEU A 57 3.52 -6.07 -0.95
CA LEU A 57 3.37 -5.61 -2.34
C LEU A 57 2.62 -4.27 -2.45
N PHE A 58 1.64 -4.04 -1.56
CA PHE A 58 0.96 -2.77 -1.48
C PHE A 58 1.92 -1.65 -1.07
N VAL A 59 2.75 -1.89 -0.05
CA VAL A 59 3.79 -0.94 0.38
C VAL A 59 4.79 -0.66 -0.74
N GLU A 60 5.25 -1.69 -1.44
CA GLU A 60 6.14 -1.53 -2.62
C GLU A 60 5.48 -0.69 -3.73
N SER A 61 4.21 -0.98 -4.04
CA SER A 61 3.44 -0.21 -5.03
C SER A 61 3.29 1.26 -4.61
N LEU A 62 3.09 1.50 -3.31
CA LEU A 62 3.02 2.85 -2.76
C LEU A 62 4.35 3.60 -2.91
N GLU A 63 5.49 2.93 -2.76
CA GLU A 63 6.80 3.54 -3.02
C GLU A 63 6.98 3.95 -4.48
N VAL A 64 6.50 3.14 -5.42
CA VAL A 64 6.51 3.51 -6.84
C VAL A 64 5.65 4.77 -7.08
N LEU A 65 4.46 4.83 -6.48
CA LEU A 65 3.59 6.00 -6.57
C LEU A 65 4.23 7.24 -5.93
N ARG A 66 4.84 7.12 -4.75
CA ARG A 66 5.56 8.21 -4.08
C ARG A 66 6.66 8.80 -4.98
N GLN A 67 7.44 7.94 -5.63
CA GLN A 67 8.46 8.37 -6.59
C GLN A 67 7.85 9.08 -7.80
N ALA A 68 6.73 8.58 -8.33
CA ALA A 68 6.03 9.22 -9.44
C ALA A 68 5.44 10.59 -9.04
N THR A 69 4.95 10.75 -7.80
CA THR A 69 4.43 12.02 -7.28
C THR A 69 5.49 13.12 -7.32
N ARG A 70 6.76 12.82 -7.00
CA ARG A 70 7.86 13.81 -7.12
C ARG A 70 8.04 14.30 -8.56
N LYS A 71 7.95 13.39 -9.53
CA LYS A 71 8.02 13.74 -10.96
C LYS A 71 6.81 14.59 -11.37
N ALA A 72 5.60 14.21 -10.95
CA ALA A 72 4.38 14.95 -11.21
C ALA A 72 4.41 16.37 -10.62
N ALA A 73 4.91 16.54 -9.40
CA ALA A 73 5.10 17.85 -8.79
C ALA A 73 6.05 18.73 -9.61
N SER A 74 7.14 18.16 -10.12
CA SER A 74 8.09 18.87 -11.00
C SER A 74 7.43 19.32 -12.31
N VAL A 75 6.53 18.48 -12.87
CA VAL A 75 5.73 18.85 -14.05
C VAL A 75 4.80 20.03 -13.74
N LEU A 76 4.06 20.00 -12.62
CA LEU A 76 3.20 21.12 -12.21
C LEU A 76 3.98 22.43 -12.06
N ILE A 77 5.17 22.39 -11.44
CA ILE A 77 6.05 23.57 -11.31
C ILE A 77 6.48 24.09 -12.69
N ASN A 78 6.81 23.20 -13.61
CA ASN A 78 7.18 23.60 -14.98
C ASN A 78 5.99 24.22 -15.74
N LEU A 79 4.76 23.73 -15.53
CA LEU A 79 3.56 24.28 -16.16
C LEU A 79 3.24 25.71 -15.72
N LEU A 80 3.79 26.19 -14.60
CA LEU A 80 3.72 27.61 -14.21
C LEU A 80 4.40 28.54 -15.22
N LYS A 81 5.31 28.01 -16.05
CA LYS A 81 5.99 28.75 -17.12
C LYS A 81 5.27 28.64 -18.47
N SER A 82 4.09 28.00 -18.53
CA SER A 82 3.31 27.88 -19.76
C SER A 82 2.93 29.25 -20.33
N ASN A 83 2.90 29.37 -21.66
CA ASN A 83 2.35 30.53 -22.34
C ASN A 83 0.81 30.50 -22.39
N ASP A 84 0.21 29.34 -22.17
CA ASP A 84 -1.25 29.21 -22.01
C ASP A 84 -1.67 29.57 -20.58
N GLU A 85 -2.44 30.65 -20.46
CA GLU A 85 -2.92 31.19 -19.18
C GLU A 85 -3.79 30.18 -18.42
N THR A 86 -4.59 29.39 -19.15
CA THR A 86 -5.47 28.39 -18.54
C THR A 86 -4.66 27.30 -17.85
N THR A 87 -3.69 26.73 -18.56
CA THR A 87 -2.75 25.71 -18.04
C THR A 87 -1.98 26.24 -16.85
N LYS A 88 -1.45 27.47 -16.95
CA LYS A 88 -0.72 28.12 -15.85
C LYS A 88 -1.59 28.29 -14.61
N ARG A 89 -2.83 28.78 -14.78
CA ARG A 89 -3.80 28.95 -13.69
C ARG A 89 -4.16 27.62 -13.04
N LEU A 90 -4.39 26.57 -13.83
CA LEU A 90 -4.73 25.25 -13.32
C LEU A 90 -3.57 24.63 -12.53
N ALA A 91 -2.33 24.74 -13.04
CA ALA A 91 -1.15 24.26 -12.33
C ALA A 91 -0.95 25.00 -11.00
N ALA A 92 -1.08 26.34 -10.99
CA ALA A 92 -0.99 27.14 -9.78
C ALA A 92 -2.06 26.76 -8.75
N LYS A 93 -3.32 26.61 -9.19
CA LYS A 93 -4.42 26.17 -8.33
C LYS A 93 -4.13 24.80 -7.72
N GLU A 94 -3.66 23.85 -8.51
CA GLU A 94 -3.39 22.49 -8.03
C GLU A 94 -2.25 22.46 -7.01
N ILE A 95 -1.17 23.21 -7.25
CA ILE A 95 -0.06 23.34 -6.29
C ILE A 95 -0.57 23.90 -4.95
N ILE A 96 -1.38 24.96 -4.98
CA ILE A 96 -1.95 25.56 -3.76
C ILE A 96 -2.85 24.55 -3.03
N ASN A 97 -3.75 23.88 -3.75
CA ASN A 97 -4.66 22.89 -3.17
C ASN A 97 -3.89 21.73 -2.51
N LEU A 98 -2.88 21.18 -3.18
CA LEU A 98 -2.05 20.11 -2.64
C LEU A 98 -1.27 20.57 -1.40
N THR A 99 -0.77 21.80 -1.41
CA THR A 99 -0.04 22.37 -0.27
C THR A 99 -0.94 22.51 0.94
N LEU A 100 -2.14 23.07 0.78
CA LEU A 100 -3.11 23.23 1.85
C LEU A 100 -3.52 21.89 2.45
N ARG A 101 -3.92 20.92 1.59
CA ARG A 101 -4.31 19.58 2.04
C ARG A 101 -3.18 18.84 2.77
N THR A 102 -1.94 18.97 2.28
CA THR A 102 -0.79 18.31 2.93
C THR A 102 -0.47 18.94 4.28
N THR A 103 -0.59 20.26 4.39
CA THR A 103 -0.42 20.99 5.65
C THR A 103 -1.48 20.56 6.67
N GLU A 104 -2.75 20.50 6.28
CA GLU A 104 -3.84 20.00 7.14
C GLU A 104 -3.59 18.57 7.63
N ILE A 105 -3.10 17.68 6.74
CA ILE A 105 -2.75 16.30 7.12
C ILE A 105 -1.60 16.28 8.14
N TRP A 106 -0.56 17.09 7.93
CA TRP A 106 0.57 17.17 8.86
C TRP A 106 0.16 17.71 10.23
N ASP A 107 -0.67 18.75 10.27
CA ASP A 107 -1.19 19.30 11.52
C ASP A 107 -2.04 18.27 12.28
N LEU A 108 -2.83 17.48 11.55
CA LEU A 108 -3.61 16.38 12.14
C LEU A 108 -2.71 15.26 12.67
N GLU A 109 -1.68 14.87 11.91
CA GLU A 109 -0.72 13.85 12.33
C GLU A 109 0.05 14.29 13.59
N GLU A 110 0.55 15.53 13.62
CA GLU A 110 1.25 16.08 14.79
C GLU A 110 0.35 16.09 16.03
N ARG A 111 -0.92 16.49 15.87
CA ARG A 111 -1.90 16.45 16.96
C ARG A 111 -2.22 15.03 17.38
N MET A 112 -2.26 14.07 16.46
CA MET A 112 -2.49 12.66 16.77
C MET A 112 -1.33 12.08 17.57
N SER A 113 -0.08 12.30 17.15
CA SER A 113 1.11 11.81 17.85
C SER A 113 1.19 12.37 19.28
N LYS A 114 0.82 13.64 19.49
CA LYS A 114 0.73 14.23 20.85
C LYS A 114 -0.32 13.53 21.72
N ILE A 115 -1.46 13.15 21.14
CA ILE A 115 -2.51 12.42 21.85
C ILE A 115 -2.02 11.01 22.19
N GLU A 116 -1.42 10.31 21.23
CA GLU A 116 -0.85 8.97 21.43
C GLU A 116 0.19 8.97 22.55
N GLU A 117 1.09 9.94 22.57
CA GLU A 117 2.09 10.09 23.64
C GLU A 117 1.45 10.31 25.01
N ILE A 118 0.46 11.21 25.14
CA ILE A 118 -0.25 11.46 26.41
C ILE A 118 -0.97 10.19 26.88
N VAL A 119 -1.58 9.45 25.96
CA VAL A 119 -2.31 8.23 26.26
C VAL A 119 -1.35 7.13 26.74
N GLU A 120 -0.23 6.93 26.04
CA GLU A 120 0.81 5.98 26.45
C GLU A 120 1.38 6.32 27.82
N GLN A 121 1.73 7.59 28.07
CA GLN A 121 2.20 8.04 29.39
C GLN A 121 1.17 7.76 30.49
N LYS A 122 -0.12 8.00 30.24
CA LYS A 122 -1.17 7.74 31.22
C LYS A 122 -1.34 6.26 31.54
N TYR A 123 -1.22 5.37 30.55
CA TYR A 123 -1.29 3.92 30.77
C TYR A 123 -0.03 3.33 31.39
N GLN A 124 1.14 3.95 31.22
CA GLN A 124 2.38 3.56 31.91
C GLN A 124 2.41 3.98 33.39
N ASN A 125 1.61 4.96 33.78
CA ASN A 125 1.49 5.47 35.15
C ASN A 125 0.35 4.81 35.96
N LEU A 126 -0.30 3.78 35.42
CA LEU A 126 -1.33 2.95 36.06
C LEU A 126 -0.78 1.56 36.38
#